data_AF-A0AAW1FWI1-F1
#
_entry.id   AF-A0AAW1FWI1-F1
#
_cell.length_a   1.000
_cell.length_b   1.000
_cell.length_c   1.000
_cell.angle_alpha   90.00
_cell.angle_beta   90.00
_cell.angle_gamma   90.00
#
_symmetry.space_group_name_H-M   'P 1'
#
loop_
_entity.id
_entity.type
_entity.pdbx_description
1 polymer ?
#
loop_
_entity_poly.entity_id
_entity_poly.type
_entity_poly.pdbx_seq_one_letter_code
_entity_poly.pdbx_strand_id
1 'polypeptide(L)'
;MSIFVILGLLVCIEAQGSSDVTTVFVKKGDDLILNVGADVPEDFLNVDWNFNKTVIVVRFEPGEKRLVFLGFTGRLEFPVKKFSVKLKNLQEADSGVYAARVVTLLEEQPLAEYKVTVQGPVSPVELTVDSVDSVFSRGSDSCNLTVTCSTQHSHISSTFRCVSRTCSQEGGERPELTTSGASLHVYLMYGAIICNHSNQVNWTKDFKMTEHLCPQYAGPSAGTSVYLVKMVVFSVGLIIMVFAVITVHLMEKFRKHK
;
A
#
# COMPACT_ATOMS: atom_id res chain seq x y z
N MET A 1 1.69 22.94 24.87
CA MET A 1 3.12 22.56 24.92
C MET A 1 3.31 21.41 23.95
N SER A 2 3.83 21.75 22.77
CA SER A 2 4.28 20.82 21.75
C SER A 2 5.65 20.27 22.19
N ILE A 3 5.91 18.98 21.97
CA ILE A 3 7.23 18.40 21.62
C ILE A 3 7.03 16.90 21.33
N PHE A 4 7.05 16.58 20.03
CA PHE A 4 7.63 15.41 19.35
C PHE A 4 7.59 14.04 20.05
N VAL A 5 6.61 13.21 19.66
CA VAL A 5 6.78 11.74 19.66
C VAL A 5 7.66 11.41 18.46
N ILE A 6 8.95 11.18 18.72
CA ILE A 6 9.93 10.78 17.73
C ILE A 6 9.54 9.39 17.20
N LEU A 7 9.25 9.35 15.91
CA LEU A 7 9.13 8.18 15.07
C LEU A 7 10.45 7.40 15.15
N GLY A 8 10.48 6.32 15.95
CA GLY A 8 11.57 5.37 15.96
C GLY A 8 11.58 4.60 14.64
N LEU A 9 12.26 5.17 13.63
CA LEU A 9 12.81 4.40 12.52
C LEU A 9 13.76 3.37 13.13
N LEU A 10 13.24 2.16 13.31
CA LEU A 10 14.05 0.97 13.59
C LEU A 10 14.85 0.68 12.32
N VAL A 11 15.93 1.44 12.11
CA VAL A 11 17.01 1.03 11.23
C VAL A 11 17.73 -0.07 12.00
N CYS A 12 17.41 -1.33 11.70
CA CYS A 12 18.23 -2.45 12.09
C CYS A 12 19.61 -2.22 11.47
N ILE A 13 20.56 -1.76 12.27
CA ILE A 13 21.99 -1.87 11.94
C ILE A 13 22.31 -3.34 12.21
N GLU A 14 22.20 -4.16 11.18
CA GLU A 14 22.73 -5.52 11.25
C GLU A 14 24.27 -5.44 11.22
N ALA A 15 24.85 -6.05 12.26
CA ALA A 15 26.28 -6.22 12.41
C ALA A 15 26.85 -7.11 11.30
N GLN A 16 28.06 -6.78 10.86
CA GLN A 16 28.87 -7.53 9.90
C GLN A 16 28.94 -9.02 10.21
N GLY A 17 28.52 -9.84 9.24
CA GLY A 17 28.75 -11.29 9.28
C GLY A 17 27.78 -12.16 8.46
N SER A 18 27.44 -11.81 7.22
CA SER A 18 26.89 -12.75 6.23
C SER A 18 26.98 -12.14 4.84
N SER A 19 27.31 -12.93 3.81
CA SER A 19 27.16 -12.50 2.41
C SER A 19 25.66 -12.46 2.07
N ASP A 20 24.93 -11.53 2.67
CA ASP A 20 23.47 -11.51 2.58
C ASP A 20 23.03 -10.98 1.21
N VAL A 21 22.31 -11.82 0.48
CA VAL A 21 21.83 -11.51 -0.87
C VAL A 21 20.65 -10.56 -0.73
N THR A 22 20.82 -9.31 -1.17
CA THR A 22 19.76 -8.31 -1.07
C THR A 22 18.65 -8.62 -2.08
N THR A 23 17.45 -8.93 -1.61
CA THR A 23 16.29 -9.16 -2.50
C THR A 23 15.59 -7.85 -2.81
N VAL A 24 15.35 -7.58 -4.10
CA VAL A 24 14.74 -6.33 -4.58
C VAL A 24 13.59 -6.65 -5.53
N PHE A 25 12.42 -6.04 -5.29
CA PHE A 25 11.27 -6.09 -6.19
C PHE A 25 11.16 -4.78 -6.95
N VAL A 26 11.01 -4.87 -8.27
CA VAL A 26 10.94 -3.69 -9.16
C VAL A 26 9.71 -3.80 -10.04
N LYS A 27 8.99 -2.69 -10.20
CA LYS A 27 7.86 -2.63 -11.12
C LYS A 27 8.39 -2.64 -12.55
N LYS A 28 7.78 -3.45 -13.41
CA LYS A 28 8.08 -3.49 -14.84
C LYS A 28 8.03 -2.09 -15.45
N GLY A 29 9.09 -1.73 -16.18
CA GLY A 29 9.29 -0.43 -16.81
C GLY A 29 10.07 0.58 -15.96
N ASP A 30 10.23 0.34 -14.66
CA ASP A 30 11.00 1.23 -13.79
C ASP A 30 12.50 0.97 -13.91
N ASP A 31 13.30 1.90 -13.40
CA ASP A 31 14.76 1.80 -13.32
C ASP A 31 15.20 1.25 -11.95
N LEU A 32 16.37 0.61 -11.89
CA LEU A 32 16.96 0.09 -10.65
C LEU A 32 18.43 0.48 -10.53
N ILE A 33 18.82 1.03 -9.38
CA ILE A 33 20.23 1.29 -9.04
C ILE A 33 20.76 0.14 -8.18
N LEU A 34 21.84 -0.49 -8.62
CA LEU A 34 22.60 -1.49 -7.89
C LEU A 34 23.92 -0.88 -7.42
N ASN A 35 24.06 -0.74 -6.11
CA ASN A 35 25.21 -0.10 -5.50
C ASN A 35 26.24 -1.15 -5.07
N VAL A 36 27.52 -0.83 -5.26
CA VAL A 36 28.63 -1.55 -4.62
C VAL A 36 28.73 -1.10 -3.16
N GLY A 37 28.71 -2.05 -2.21
CA GLY A 37 28.71 -1.75 -0.77
C GLY A 37 30.11 -1.71 -0.14
N ALA A 38 31.04 -2.50 -0.67
CA ALA A 38 32.39 -2.64 -0.17
C ALA A 38 33.39 -1.72 -0.87
N ASP A 39 34.44 -1.33 -0.15
CA ASP A 39 35.57 -0.62 -0.74
C ASP A 39 36.32 -1.55 -1.70
N VAL A 40 36.74 -0.99 -2.84
CA VAL A 40 37.49 -1.72 -3.87
C VAL A 40 38.98 -1.48 -3.63
N PRO A 41 39.81 -2.55 -3.52
CA PRO A 41 41.27 -2.41 -3.39
C PRO A 41 41.89 -1.58 -4.51
N GLU A 42 42.97 -0.85 -4.23
CA GLU A 42 43.63 -0.01 -5.23
C GLU A 42 44.31 -0.83 -6.35
N ASP A 43 44.72 -2.05 -6.04
CA ASP A 43 45.40 -2.98 -6.95
C ASP A 43 44.45 -3.87 -7.77
N PHE A 44 43.18 -3.47 -7.87
CA PHE A 44 42.20 -4.19 -8.68
C PHE A 44 42.56 -4.21 -10.16
N LEU A 45 42.34 -5.36 -10.82
CA LEU A 45 42.45 -5.51 -12.26
C LEU A 45 41.17 -5.04 -12.95
N ASN A 46 40.02 -5.47 -12.42
CA ASN A 46 38.70 -5.04 -12.89
C ASN A 46 37.61 -5.32 -11.85
N VAL A 47 36.47 -4.64 -12.01
CA VAL A 47 35.22 -4.95 -11.30
C VAL A 47 34.17 -5.36 -12.33
N ASP A 48 33.61 -6.55 -12.16
CA ASP A 48 32.61 -7.11 -13.07
C ASP A 48 31.24 -7.18 -12.39
N TRP A 49 30.22 -6.66 -13.07
CA TRP A 49 28.84 -7.02 -12.78
C TRP A 49 28.45 -8.22 -13.62
N ASN A 50 27.95 -9.26 -12.96
CA ASN A 50 27.50 -10.49 -13.57
C ASN A 50 26.01 -10.68 -13.36
N PHE A 51 25.30 -11.13 -14.40
CA PHE A 51 23.92 -11.58 -14.36
C PHE A 51 23.87 -13.10 -14.40
N ASN A 52 23.18 -13.70 -13.43
CA ASN A 52 23.03 -15.14 -13.25
C ASN A 52 24.35 -15.94 -13.33
N LYS A 53 25.44 -15.33 -12.84
CA LYS A 53 26.82 -15.86 -12.82
C LYS A 53 27.49 -16.09 -14.17
N THR A 54 26.75 -16.08 -15.28
CA THR A 54 27.25 -16.48 -16.59
C THR A 54 27.45 -15.31 -17.55
N VAL A 55 26.68 -14.23 -17.39
CA VAL A 55 26.69 -13.10 -18.32
C VAL A 55 27.33 -11.90 -17.66
N ILE A 56 28.44 -11.41 -18.22
CA ILE A 56 29.01 -10.13 -17.79
C ILE A 56 28.13 -9.00 -18.33
N VAL A 57 27.62 -8.15 -17.44
CA VAL A 57 26.79 -6.98 -17.73
C VAL A 57 27.68 -5.82 -18.15
N VAL A 58 28.66 -5.50 -17.29
CA VAL A 58 29.66 -4.46 -17.51
C VAL A 58 30.93 -4.81 -16.75
N ARG A 59 32.07 -4.48 -17.36
CA ARG A 59 33.39 -4.52 -16.74
C ARG A 59 33.91 -3.10 -16.54
N PHE A 60 34.35 -2.79 -15.33
CA PHE A 60 35.05 -1.56 -14.99
C PHE A 60 36.55 -1.85 -14.88
N GLU A 61 37.36 -1.10 -15.61
CA GLU A 61 38.82 -1.19 -15.59
C GLU A 61 39.43 0.06 -14.92
N PRO A 62 40.71 0.02 -14.50
CA PRO A 62 41.45 1.20 -14.09
C PRO A 62 41.39 2.33 -15.13
N GLY A 63 41.48 3.57 -14.66
CA GLY A 63 41.39 4.76 -15.53
C GLY A 63 39.98 5.08 -16.02
N GLU A 64 38.95 4.69 -15.26
CA GLU A 64 37.52 4.95 -15.53
C GLU A 64 36.96 4.32 -16.81
N LYS A 65 37.73 3.41 -17.44
CA LYS A 65 37.31 2.69 -18.63
C LYS A 65 36.24 1.65 -18.29
N ARG A 66 35.26 1.51 -19.19
CA ARG A 66 34.09 0.64 -19.00
C ARG A 66 33.77 -0.10 -20.28
N LEU A 67 33.49 -1.38 -20.16
CA LEU A 67 33.11 -2.26 -21.27
C LEU A 67 31.71 -2.81 -20.98
N VAL A 68 30.72 -2.27 -21.68
CA VAL A 68 29.33 -2.75 -21.61
C VAL A 68 29.14 -3.84 -22.65
N PHE A 69 28.58 -4.98 -22.24
CA PHE A 69 28.37 -6.11 -23.13
C PHE A 69 27.06 -5.97 -23.91
N LEU A 70 27.00 -6.59 -25.10
CA LEU A 70 25.94 -6.34 -26.11
C LEU A 70 24.51 -6.40 -25.55
N GLY A 71 24.19 -7.37 -24.69
CA GLY A 71 22.85 -7.52 -24.09
C GLY A 71 22.38 -6.35 -23.21
N PHE A 72 23.30 -5.49 -22.77
CA PHE A 72 23.03 -4.35 -21.88
C PHE A 72 23.36 -2.99 -22.51
N THR A 73 23.74 -2.97 -23.79
CA THR A 73 24.07 -1.73 -24.51
C THR A 73 22.85 -0.81 -24.57
N GLY A 74 23.01 0.45 -24.17
CA GLY A 74 21.91 1.44 -24.10
C GLY A 74 20.95 1.27 -22.92
N ARG A 75 21.09 0.18 -22.15
CA ARG A 75 20.22 -0.14 -21.00
C ARG A 75 20.83 0.22 -19.64
N LEU A 76 22.04 0.75 -19.64
CA LEU A 76 22.77 1.15 -18.44
C LEU A 76 22.95 2.66 -18.34
N GLU A 77 22.88 3.12 -17.11
CA GLU A 77 23.39 4.41 -16.65
C GLU A 77 24.38 4.14 -15.51
N PHE A 78 25.28 5.09 -15.27
CA PHE A 78 26.29 4.94 -14.24
C PHE A 78 26.14 6.05 -13.20
N PRO A 79 25.73 5.70 -11.96
CA PRO A 79 25.65 6.63 -10.85
C PRO A 79 27.00 7.25 -10.48
N VAL A 80 26.97 8.31 -9.66
CA VAL A 80 28.16 8.95 -9.09
C VAL A 80 28.96 7.98 -8.21
N LYS A 81 28.28 7.06 -7.53
CA LYS A 81 28.94 6.02 -6.74
C LYS A 81 29.73 5.09 -7.68
N LYS A 82 31.05 5.01 -7.47
CA LYS A 82 31.94 4.19 -8.31
C LYS A 82 31.46 2.74 -8.39
N PHE A 83 31.70 2.13 -9.55
CA PHE A 83 31.37 0.73 -9.86
C PHE A 83 29.91 0.33 -9.72
N SER A 84 29.02 1.27 -9.42
CA SER A 84 27.58 1.03 -9.32
C SER A 84 26.94 1.16 -10.70
N VAL A 85 25.81 0.49 -10.90
CA VAL A 85 25.09 0.48 -12.18
C VAL A 85 23.63 0.84 -11.97
N LYS A 86 23.05 1.54 -12.93
CA LYS A 86 21.62 1.78 -13.03
C LYS A 86 21.08 1.05 -14.25
N LEU A 87 20.29 0.02 -14.01
CA LEU A 87 19.53 -0.70 -15.03
C LEU A 87 18.30 0.13 -15.40
N LYS A 88 18.06 0.32 -16.70
CA LYS A 88 16.93 1.11 -17.20
C LYS A 88 15.81 0.25 -17.77
N ASN A 89 14.58 0.68 -17.56
CA ASN A 89 13.37 0.10 -18.15
C ASN A 89 13.32 -1.43 -17.99
N LEU A 90 13.34 -1.90 -16.74
CA LEU A 90 13.43 -3.32 -16.42
C LEU A 90 12.19 -4.09 -16.91
N GLN A 91 12.43 -5.25 -17.50
CA GLN A 91 11.43 -6.22 -17.94
C GLN A 91 11.47 -7.47 -17.07
N GLU A 92 10.42 -8.28 -17.10
CA GLU A 92 10.34 -9.53 -16.32
C GLU A 92 11.52 -10.47 -16.60
N ALA A 93 11.99 -10.52 -17.85
CA ALA A 93 13.16 -11.30 -18.28
C ALA A 93 14.49 -10.83 -17.67
N ASP A 94 14.55 -9.60 -17.14
CA ASP A 94 15.73 -9.09 -16.44
C ASP A 94 15.76 -9.52 -14.97
N SER A 95 14.77 -10.28 -14.50
CA SER A 95 14.78 -10.89 -13.17
C SER A 95 15.89 -11.92 -13.06
N GLY A 96 16.63 -11.89 -11.96
CA GLY A 96 17.75 -12.78 -11.72
C GLY A 96 18.72 -12.22 -10.68
N VAL A 97 19.87 -12.86 -10.58
CA VAL A 97 20.91 -12.47 -9.62
C VAL A 97 21.93 -11.59 -10.32
N TYR A 98 22.09 -10.37 -9.79
CA TYR A 98 23.14 -9.44 -10.21
C TYR A 98 24.22 -9.40 -9.13
N ALA A 99 25.45 -9.76 -9.48
CA ALA A 99 26.56 -9.79 -8.55
C ALA A 99 27.72 -8.93 -9.04
N ALA A 100 28.22 -8.05 -8.19
CA ALA A 100 29.46 -7.32 -8.42
C ALA A 100 30.62 -8.10 -7.79
N ARG A 101 31.71 -8.28 -8.54
CA ARG A 101 32.93 -8.93 -8.06
C ARG A 101 34.15 -8.10 -8.43
N VAL A 102 35.09 -7.98 -7.51
CA VAL A 102 36.41 -7.40 -7.78
C VAL A 102 37.39 -8.52 -8.09
N VAL A 103 38.19 -8.34 -9.13
CA VAL A 103 39.28 -9.23 -9.52
C VAL A 103 40.60 -8.53 -9.20
N THR A 104 41.43 -9.17 -8.38
CA THR A 104 42.83 -8.78 -8.14
C THR A 104 43.78 -9.82 -8.76
N LEU A 105 45.09 -9.64 -8.61
CA LEU A 105 46.06 -10.65 -9.02
C LEU A 105 46.00 -11.94 -8.20
N LEU A 106 45.43 -11.87 -6.99
CA LEU A 106 45.41 -12.99 -6.04
C LEU A 106 44.09 -13.74 -6.09
N GLU A 107 42.98 -13.03 -6.14
CA GLU A 107 41.65 -13.63 -6.01
C GLU A 107 40.52 -12.77 -6.56
N GLU A 108 39.33 -13.37 -6.63
CA GLU A 108 38.08 -12.71 -6.93
C GLU A 108 37.22 -12.64 -5.67
N GLN A 109 36.81 -11.43 -5.27
CA GLN A 109 36.01 -11.21 -4.06
C GLN A 109 34.63 -10.61 -4.41
N PRO A 110 33.55 -11.03 -3.71
CA PRO A 110 32.24 -10.42 -3.90
C PRO A 110 32.17 -9.00 -3.31
N LEU A 111 31.59 -8.07 -4.05
CA LEU A 111 31.38 -6.68 -3.63
C LEU A 111 29.92 -6.35 -3.31
N ALA A 112 28.99 -7.02 -4.00
CA ALA A 112 27.54 -6.92 -3.77
C ALA A 112 26.83 -8.06 -4.50
N GLU A 113 25.68 -8.49 -3.98
CA GLU A 113 24.79 -9.44 -4.67
C GLU A 113 23.34 -9.06 -4.44
N TYR A 114 22.58 -8.97 -5.54
CA TYR A 114 21.17 -8.59 -5.56
C TYR A 114 20.34 -9.66 -6.27
N LYS A 115 19.30 -10.15 -5.60
CA LYS A 115 18.26 -10.97 -6.24
C LYS A 115 17.12 -10.05 -6.69
N VAL A 116 17.11 -9.71 -7.96
CA VAL A 116 16.14 -8.79 -8.56
C VAL A 116 14.96 -9.58 -9.11
N THR A 117 13.74 -9.20 -8.69
CA THR A 117 12.49 -9.74 -9.22
C THR A 117 11.69 -8.59 -9.82
N VAL A 118 11.50 -8.61 -11.14
CA VAL A 118 10.72 -7.61 -11.86
C VAL A 118 9.30 -8.12 -12.03
N GLN A 119 8.31 -7.36 -11.58
CA GLN A 119 6.91 -7.75 -11.62
C GLN A 119 6.07 -6.73 -12.38
N GLY A 120 5.13 -7.22 -13.20
CA GLY A 120 4.08 -6.41 -13.78
C GLY A 120 3.04 -5.95 -12.75
N PRO A 121 2.21 -4.95 -13.08
CA PRO A 121 1.03 -4.63 -12.29
C PRO A 121 0.07 -5.83 -12.26
N VAL A 122 -0.65 -5.98 -11.15
CA VAL A 122 -1.70 -7.00 -11.02
C VAL A 122 -2.95 -6.59 -11.81
N SER A 123 -3.76 -7.57 -12.22
CA SER A 123 -5.03 -7.30 -12.90
C SER A 123 -6.05 -6.66 -11.95
N PRO A 124 -7.00 -5.86 -12.48
CA PRO A 124 -8.11 -5.33 -11.69
C PRO A 124 -8.92 -6.47 -11.04
N VAL A 125 -9.52 -6.15 -9.90
CA VAL A 125 -10.43 -7.05 -9.18
C VAL A 125 -11.87 -6.62 -9.37
N GLU A 126 -12.76 -7.60 -9.34
CA GLU A 126 -14.20 -7.41 -9.26
C GLU A 126 -14.75 -8.18 -8.07
N LEU A 127 -15.43 -7.48 -7.17
CA LEU A 127 -16.11 -8.08 -6.02
C LEU A 127 -17.62 -8.21 -6.32
N THR A 128 -18.06 -9.45 -6.48
CA THR A 128 -19.46 -9.81 -6.73
C THR A 128 -20.12 -10.37 -5.46
N VAL A 129 -21.42 -10.17 -5.36
CA VAL A 129 -22.25 -10.76 -4.29
C VAL A 129 -23.01 -11.91 -4.90
N ASP A 130 -22.73 -13.12 -4.42
CA ASP A 130 -23.29 -14.35 -4.97
C ASP A 130 -24.62 -14.70 -4.29
N SER A 131 -24.70 -14.52 -2.96
CA SER A 131 -25.93 -14.74 -2.21
C SER A 131 -26.04 -13.83 -0.99
N VAL A 132 -27.30 -13.54 -0.62
CA VAL A 132 -27.66 -12.80 0.60
C VAL A 132 -28.82 -13.54 1.27
N ASP A 133 -28.52 -14.23 2.38
CA ASP A 133 -29.51 -14.97 3.16
C ASP A 133 -29.83 -14.20 4.44
N SER A 134 -31.03 -13.60 4.47
CA SER A 134 -31.50 -12.81 5.61
C SER A 134 -32.50 -13.62 6.45
N VAL A 135 -32.22 -13.73 7.75
CA VAL A 135 -33.10 -14.37 8.73
C VAL A 135 -33.52 -13.30 9.72
N PHE A 136 -34.81 -12.98 9.72
CA PHE A 136 -35.43 -12.04 10.64
C PHE A 136 -36.10 -12.81 11.77
N SER A 137 -35.68 -12.55 13.00
CA SER A 137 -36.26 -13.17 14.19
C SER A 137 -36.32 -12.14 15.30
N ARG A 138 -37.37 -12.18 16.13
CA ARG A 138 -37.58 -11.23 17.24
C ARG A 138 -36.34 -11.18 18.15
N GLY A 139 -35.46 -10.21 17.90
CA GLY A 139 -34.26 -9.91 18.69
C GLY A 139 -32.91 -10.38 18.10
N SER A 140 -32.86 -11.06 16.96
CA SER A 140 -31.59 -11.48 16.35
C SER A 140 -31.67 -11.53 14.83
N ASP A 141 -31.59 -10.36 14.21
CA ASP A 141 -31.52 -10.29 12.75
C ASP A 141 -30.12 -10.68 12.29
N SER A 142 -30.05 -11.67 11.40
CA SER A 142 -28.80 -12.13 10.79
C SER A 142 -28.85 -12.09 9.28
N CYS A 143 -27.73 -11.74 8.67
CA CYS A 143 -27.53 -11.64 7.23
C CYS A 143 -26.23 -12.39 6.88
N ASN A 144 -26.35 -13.49 6.14
CA ASN A 144 -25.20 -14.22 5.63
C ASN A 144 -24.96 -13.78 4.19
N LEU A 145 -23.73 -13.36 3.90
CA LEU A 145 -23.30 -12.88 2.60
C LEU A 145 -22.29 -13.88 2.04
N THR A 146 -22.49 -14.32 0.81
CA THR A 146 -21.41 -14.98 0.06
C THR A 146 -20.97 -14.03 -1.04
N VAL A 147 -19.67 -13.76 -1.07
CA VAL A 147 -19.07 -12.91 -2.10
C VAL A 147 -18.00 -13.70 -2.81
N THR A 148 -17.81 -13.38 -4.08
CA THR A 148 -16.68 -13.84 -4.87
C THR A 148 -15.86 -12.64 -5.28
N CYS A 149 -14.57 -12.68 -4.98
CA CYS A 149 -13.64 -11.79 -5.61
C CYS A 149 -12.96 -12.50 -6.77
N SER A 150 -12.99 -11.87 -7.94
CA SER A 150 -12.38 -12.38 -9.15
C SER A 150 -11.35 -11.41 -9.72
N THR A 151 -10.38 -12.00 -10.39
CA THR A 151 -9.41 -11.34 -11.26
C THR A 151 -9.53 -11.96 -12.64
N GLN A 152 -8.71 -11.53 -13.60
CA GLN A 152 -8.67 -12.13 -14.94
C GLN A 152 -8.43 -13.67 -14.94
N HIS A 153 -7.72 -14.21 -13.94
CA HIS A 153 -7.25 -15.61 -13.97
C HIS A 153 -7.44 -16.39 -12.66
N SER A 154 -7.97 -15.76 -11.61
CA SER A 154 -8.11 -16.38 -10.28
C SER A 154 -9.32 -15.79 -9.56
N HIS A 155 -9.94 -16.57 -8.68
CA HIS A 155 -11.07 -16.13 -7.88
C HIS A 155 -11.05 -16.79 -6.52
N ILE A 156 -11.49 -16.07 -5.50
CA ILE A 156 -11.68 -16.57 -4.14
C ILE A 156 -13.09 -16.20 -3.66
N SER A 157 -13.79 -17.15 -3.07
CA SER A 157 -15.09 -16.92 -2.45
C SER A 157 -14.96 -16.85 -0.93
N SER A 158 -15.76 -16.01 -0.30
CA SER A 158 -15.80 -15.86 1.17
C SER A 158 -17.22 -15.65 1.65
N THR A 159 -17.52 -16.27 2.79
CA THR A 159 -18.81 -16.10 3.46
C THR A 159 -18.65 -15.21 4.68
N PHE A 160 -19.54 -14.25 4.83
CA PHE A 160 -19.60 -13.33 5.96
C PHE A 160 -20.91 -13.51 6.69
N ARG A 161 -20.83 -13.60 8.02
CA ARG A 161 -21.99 -13.65 8.89
C ARG A 161 -22.12 -12.33 9.62
N CYS A 162 -23.23 -11.64 9.38
CA CYS A 162 -23.58 -10.39 10.04
C CYS A 162 -24.71 -10.64 11.03
N VAL A 163 -24.51 -10.30 12.30
CA VAL A 163 -25.53 -10.38 13.35
C VAL A 163 -25.67 -9.01 13.99
N SER A 164 -26.89 -8.46 13.99
CA SER A 164 -27.17 -7.10 14.45
C SER A 164 -26.33 -6.03 13.73
N ARG A 165 -25.18 -5.62 14.30
CA ARG A 165 -24.27 -4.58 13.76
C ARG A 165 -22.83 -5.05 13.58
N THR A 166 -22.57 -6.33 13.78
CA THR A 166 -21.22 -6.90 13.68
C THR A 166 -21.22 -7.96 12.59
N CYS A 167 -20.29 -7.83 11.65
CA CYS A 167 -20.01 -8.85 10.64
C CYS A 167 -18.68 -9.54 10.97
N SER A 168 -18.59 -10.83 10.67
CA SER A 168 -17.36 -11.61 10.74
C SER A 168 -17.21 -12.51 9.53
N GLN A 169 -15.99 -12.72 9.06
CA GLN A 169 -15.68 -13.67 8.00
C GLN A 169 -15.68 -15.09 8.56
N GLU A 170 -16.44 -15.98 7.93
CA GLU A 170 -16.48 -17.40 8.27
C GLU A 170 -15.26 -18.12 7.67
N GLY A 171 -14.64 -19.01 8.44
CA GLY A 171 -13.41 -19.70 8.00
C GLY A 171 -12.10 -18.90 8.15
N GLY A 172 -12.20 -17.63 8.55
CA GLY A 172 -11.07 -16.73 8.78
C GLY A 172 -10.49 -16.10 7.51
N GLU A 173 -9.67 -15.06 7.70
CA GLU A 173 -8.98 -14.36 6.62
C GLU A 173 -7.88 -15.25 6.02
N ARG A 174 -8.11 -15.77 4.81
CA ARG A 174 -7.11 -16.57 4.08
C ARG A 174 -6.92 -16.03 2.66
N PRO A 175 -5.72 -15.54 2.32
CA PRO A 175 -5.41 -15.16 0.95
C PRO A 175 -5.20 -16.40 0.07
N GLU A 176 -5.55 -16.27 -1.20
CA GLU A 176 -5.21 -17.21 -2.25
C GLU A 176 -3.99 -16.70 -3.04
N LEU A 177 -3.05 -17.59 -3.34
CA LEU A 177 -1.92 -17.30 -4.20
C LEU A 177 -2.31 -17.53 -5.65
N THR A 178 -2.23 -16.48 -6.45
CA THR A 178 -2.42 -16.57 -7.91
C THR A 178 -1.23 -17.27 -8.57
N THR A 179 -1.41 -17.68 -9.82
CA THR A 179 -0.36 -18.32 -10.63
C THR A 179 0.88 -17.45 -10.85
N SER A 180 0.75 -16.12 -10.72
CA SER A 180 1.88 -15.16 -10.81
C SER A 180 2.59 -14.92 -9.47
N GLY A 181 2.16 -15.59 -8.39
CA GLY A 181 2.66 -15.36 -7.04
C GLY A 181 2.11 -14.10 -6.36
N ALA A 182 1.15 -13.41 -6.98
CA ALA A 182 0.39 -12.34 -6.35
C ALA A 182 -0.66 -12.91 -5.38
N SER A 183 -0.99 -12.15 -4.33
CA SER A 183 -1.98 -12.51 -3.31
C SER A 183 -3.33 -11.91 -3.66
N LEU A 184 -4.37 -12.76 -3.70
CA LEU A 184 -5.77 -12.38 -3.79
C LEU A 184 -6.43 -12.60 -2.42
N HIS A 185 -6.92 -11.53 -1.81
CA HIS A 185 -7.37 -11.55 -0.43
C HIS A 185 -8.70 -10.85 -0.25
N VAL A 186 -9.62 -11.49 0.45
CA VAL A 186 -10.92 -10.93 0.81
C VAL A 186 -11.01 -10.85 2.33
N TYR A 187 -11.33 -9.68 2.85
CA TYR A 187 -11.35 -9.39 4.29
C TYR A 187 -12.35 -8.27 4.63
N LEU A 188 -12.70 -8.17 5.92
CA LEU A 188 -13.60 -7.13 6.43
C LEU A 188 -12.80 -5.99 7.07
N MET A 189 -13.05 -4.75 6.65
CA MET A 189 -12.41 -3.58 7.26
C MET A 189 -13.38 -2.40 7.30
N TYR A 190 -13.61 -1.85 8.49
CA TYR A 190 -14.49 -0.70 8.72
C TYR A 190 -15.90 -0.82 8.10
N GLY A 191 -16.51 -2.00 8.13
CA GLY A 191 -17.85 -2.22 7.56
C GLY A 191 -17.88 -2.36 6.04
N ALA A 192 -16.72 -2.45 5.38
CA ALA A 192 -16.60 -2.81 3.98
C ALA A 192 -16.03 -4.21 3.85
N ILE A 193 -16.62 -5.01 2.96
CA ILE A 193 -15.98 -6.22 2.43
C ILE A 193 -15.04 -5.75 1.34
N ILE A 194 -13.75 -5.99 1.52
CA ILE A 194 -12.69 -5.55 0.61
C ILE A 194 -12.13 -6.78 -0.08
N CYS A 195 -12.06 -6.73 -1.40
CA CYS A 195 -11.14 -7.56 -2.15
C CYS A 195 -9.89 -6.80 -2.52
N ASN A 196 -8.73 -7.42 -2.31
CA ASN A 196 -7.43 -6.91 -2.67
C ASN A 196 -6.65 -7.95 -3.48
N HIS A 197 -6.17 -7.56 -4.65
CA HIS A 197 -5.19 -8.31 -5.41
C HIS A 197 -3.88 -7.53 -5.40
N SER A 198 -2.81 -8.12 -4.88
CA SER A 198 -1.54 -7.42 -4.68
C SER A 198 -0.33 -8.31 -4.87
N ASN A 199 0.72 -7.74 -5.46
CA ASN A 199 2.08 -8.29 -5.40
C ASN A 199 2.99 -7.30 -4.66
N GLN A 200 4.30 -7.48 -4.74
CA GLN A 200 5.27 -6.66 -4.01
C GLN A 200 5.38 -5.22 -4.53
N VAL A 201 4.84 -4.92 -5.72
CA VAL A 201 5.02 -3.63 -6.41
C VAL A 201 3.72 -2.90 -6.73
N ASN A 202 2.58 -3.58 -6.75
CA ASN A 202 1.29 -3.04 -7.16
C ASN A 202 0.12 -3.75 -6.46
N TRP A 203 -0.99 -3.03 -6.31
CA TRP A 203 -2.24 -3.60 -5.82
C TRP A 203 -3.46 -2.96 -6.51
N THR A 204 -4.55 -3.73 -6.59
CA THR A 204 -5.88 -3.30 -7.02
C THR A 204 -6.92 -3.74 -5.98
N LYS A 205 -7.97 -2.92 -5.77
CA LYS A 205 -9.04 -3.22 -4.82
C LYS A 205 -10.41 -2.92 -5.40
N ASP A 206 -11.39 -3.69 -4.93
CA ASP A 206 -12.81 -3.41 -5.04
C ASP A 206 -13.47 -3.69 -3.69
N PHE A 207 -14.57 -3.01 -3.40
CA PHE A 207 -15.24 -3.15 -2.10
C PHE A 207 -16.75 -2.97 -2.22
N LYS A 208 -17.46 -3.60 -1.29
CA LYS A 208 -18.90 -3.40 -1.06
C LYS A 208 -19.14 -3.06 0.40
N MET A 209 -19.95 -2.03 0.62
CA MET A 209 -20.39 -1.67 1.97
C MET A 209 -21.39 -2.68 2.49
N THR A 210 -21.16 -3.24 3.68
CA THR A 210 -22.08 -4.21 4.28
C THR A 210 -23.45 -3.60 4.55
N GLU A 211 -23.52 -2.28 4.77
CA GLU A 211 -24.79 -1.57 4.95
C GLU A 211 -25.72 -1.58 3.74
N HIS A 212 -25.15 -1.58 2.53
CA HIS A 212 -25.94 -1.67 1.30
C HIS A 212 -26.39 -3.10 1.02
N LEU A 213 -25.59 -4.09 1.44
CA LEU A 213 -25.87 -5.50 1.22
C LEU A 213 -26.83 -6.07 2.28
N CYS A 214 -26.75 -5.56 3.50
CA CYS A 214 -27.62 -5.89 4.63
C CYS A 214 -28.28 -4.56 5.12
N PRO A 215 -29.43 -4.13 4.57
CA PRO A 215 -30.02 -2.81 4.78
C PRO A 215 -30.34 -2.42 6.23
N GLN A 216 -30.36 -3.39 7.15
CA GLN A 216 -30.61 -3.14 8.58
C GLN A 216 -29.46 -2.39 9.29
N TYR A 217 -28.35 -2.17 8.59
CA TYR A 217 -27.19 -1.37 8.98
C TYR A 217 -27.27 0.09 8.56
N ALA A 218 -28.25 0.48 7.73
CA ALA A 218 -28.63 1.87 7.63
C ALA A 218 -29.16 2.25 9.02
N GLY A 219 -28.30 2.84 9.86
CA GLY A 219 -28.75 3.52 11.05
C GLY A 219 -29.93 4.41 10.66
N PRO A 220 -30.90 4.67 11.56
CA PRO A 220 -31.87 5.71 11.26
C PRO A 220 -31.05 6.89 10.79
N SER A 221 -31.25 7.28 9.52
CA SER A 221 -30.67 8.50 9.00
C SER A 221 -30.85 9.52 10.10
N ALA A 222 -29.82 10.30 10.38
CA ALA A 222 -29.92 11.38 11.36
C ALA A 222 -30.90 12.43 10.81
N GLY A 223 -32.16 12.04 10.60
CA GLY A 223 -33.31 12.89 10.48
C GLY A 223 -33.24 13.75 11.71
N THR A 224 -33.02 15.02 11.46
CA THR A 224 -32.82 16.06 12.45
C THR A 224 -33.86 15.82 13.53
N SER A 225 -33.41 15.39 14.72
CA SER A 225 -34.33 14.99 15.78
C SER A 225 -35.34 16.12 15.98
N VAL A 226 -36.63 15.81 15.89
CA VAL A 226 -37.71 16.80 16.09
C VAL A 226 -37.51 17.54 17.41
N TYR A 227 -36.89 16.90 18.40
CA TYR A 227 -36.45 17.52 19.64
C TYR A 227 -35.38 18.60 19.44
N LEU A 228 -34.33 18.34 18.65
CA LEU A 228 -33.30 19.34 18.34
C LEU A 228 -33.89 20.53 17.58
N VAL A 229 -34.79 20.29 16.62
CA VAL A 229 -35.49 21.37 15.91
C VAL A 229 -36.34 22.20 16.87
N LYS A 230 -37.08 21.57 17.78
CA LYS A 230 -37.87 22.26 18.81
C LYS A 230 -37.00 23.11 19.74
N MET A 231 -35.83 22.60 20.15
CA MET A 231 -34.89 23.33 21.02
C MET A 231 -34.32 24.57 20.31
N VAL A 232 -33.96 24.45 19.03
CA VAL A 232 -33.46 25.58 18.23
C VAL A 232 -34.55 26.64 18.07
N VAL A 233 -35.78 26.25 17.71
CA VAL A 233 -36.91 27.18 17.55
C VAL A 233 -37.22 27.92 18.87
N PHE A 234 -37.23 27.21 19.99
CA PHE A 234 -37.47 27.81 21.31
C PHE A 234 -36.37 28.80 21.69
N SER A 235 -35.10 28.45 21.45
CA SER A 235 -33.95 29.34 21.71
C SER A 235 -34.02 30.63 20.89
N VAL A 236 -34.31 30.53 19.59
CA VAL A 236 -34.47 31.70 18.71
C VAL A 236 -35.65 32.57 19.16
N GLY A 237 -36.77 31.96 19.57
CA GLY A 237 -37.93 32.69 20.10
C GLY A 237 -37.60 33.49 21.36
N LEU A 238 -36.85 32.90 22.29
CA LEU A 238 -36.42 33.59 23.51
C LEU A 238 -35.49 34.78 23.21
N ILE A 239 -34.56 34.61 22.27
CA ILE A 239 -33.63 35.68 21.86
C ILE A 239 -34.42 36.89 21.30
N ILE A 240 -35.40 36.65 20.43
CA ILE A 240 -36.24 37.71 19.86
C ILE A 240 -37.01 38.45 20.95
N MET A 241 -37.58 37.72 21.91
CA MET A 241 -38.32 38.32 23.04
C MET A 241 -37.43 39.23 23.89
N VAL A 242 -36.20 38.79 24.20
CA VAL A 242 -35.23 39.60 24.96
C VAL A 242 -34.86 40.86 24.19
N PHE A 243 -34.58 40.76 22.89
CA PHE A 243 -34.29 41.94 22.06
C PHE A 243 -35.47 42.92 22.00
N ALA A 244 -36.70 42.43 21.90
CA ALA A 244 -37.88 43.31 21.92
C ALA A 244 -37.98 44.09 23.24
N VAL A 245 -37.78 43.42 24.38
CA VAL A 245 -37.81 44.06 25.71
C VAL A 245 -36.70 45.10 25.86
N ILE A 246 -35.47 44.77 25.44
CA ILE A 246 -34.34 45.71 25.45
C ILE A 246 -34.65 46.92 24.58
N THR A 247 -35.20 46.70 23.38
CA THR A 247 -35.52 47.79 22.44
C THR A 247 -36.59 48.71 23.03
N VAL A 248 -37.65 48.16 23.65
CA VAL A 248 -38.69 48.95 24.32
C VAL A 248 -38.12 49.74 25.48
N HIS A 249 -37.29 49.13 26.34
CA HIS A 249 -36.66 49.84 27.46
C HIS A 249 -35.71 50.94 27.01
N LEU A 250 -34.93 50.72 25.94
CA LEU A 250 -34.08 51.75 25.36
C LEU A 250 -34.92 52.88 24.80
N MET A 251 -35.99 52.59 24.04
CA MET A 251 -36.91 53.62 23.51
C MET A 251 -37.58 54.42 24.62
N GLU A 252 -38.02 53.77 25.70
CA GLU A 252 -38.63 54.46 26.84
C GLU A 252 -37.63 55.36 27.58
N LYS A 253 -36.38 54.89 27.73
CA LYS A 253 -35.29 55.68 28.32
C LYS A 253 -34.94 56.89 27.46
N PHE A 254 -34.85 56.74 26.13
CA PHE A 254 -34.62 57.86 25.21
C PHE A 254 -35.79 58.86 25.20
N ARG A 255 -37.03 58.39 25.36
CA ARG A 255 -38.21 59.26 25.44
C ARG A 255 -38.27 60.09 26.73
N LYS A 256 -37.69 59.62 27.84
CA LYS A 256 -37.64 60.37 29.12
C LYS A 256 -36.49 61.39 29.19
N HIS A 257 -35.54 61.36 28.26
CA HIS A 257 -34.41 62.28 28.17
C HIS A 257 -34.55 63.36 27.09
N LYS A 258 -35.74 63.52 26.51
CA LYS A 258 -36.12 64.62 25.62
C LYS A 258 -37.25 65.40 26.26
#